data_AF-A0A0D6E6J8-F1
#
_entry.id   AF-A0A0D6E6J8-F1
#
_cell.length_a   1.000
_cell.length_b   1.000
_cell.length_c   1.000
_cell.angle_alpha   90.00
_cell.angle_beta   90.00
_cell.angle_gamma   90.00
#
_symmetry.space_group_name_H-M   'P 1'
#
loop_
_entity.id
_entity.type
_entity.pdbx_description
1 polymer ?
#
loop_
_entity_poly.entity_id
_entity_poly.type
_entity_poly.pdbx_seq_one_letter_code
_entity_poly.pdbx_strand_id
1 'polypeptide(L)'
;MTYQQAASALALTPPRTIAQVTQALERLMHEDAAQQKPFISALVVSRRGDGLPAAGFFELAVALGRFPADTAQHEMAYRAEFQRALNER
;
A
#
# COMPACT_ATOMS: atom_id res chain seq x y z
N MET A 1 3.36 3.53 -8.69
CA MET A 1 2.37 4.55 -9.11
C MET A 1 2.07 5.48 -7.94
N THR A 2 1.67 6.73 -8.16
CA THR A 2 1.32 7.67 -7.07
C THR A 2 -0.16 7.56 -6.69
N TYR A 3 -0.54 7.95 -5.46
CA TYR A 3 -1.94 8.02 -5.01
C TYR A 3 -2.87 8.76 -6.00
N GLN A 4 -2.38 9.83 -6.63
CA GLN A 4 -3.16 10.55 -7.64
C GLN A 4 -3.35 9.75 -8.93
N GLN A 5 -2.34 8.97 -9.34
CA GLN A 5 -2.47 8.06 -10.48
C GLN A 5 -3.42 6.90 -10.17
N ALA A 6 -3.41 6.38 -8.95
CA ALA A 6 -4.38 5.39 -8.49
C ALA A 6 -5.81 5.97 -8.48
N ALA A 7 -5.99 7.20 -7.98
CA ALA A 7 -7.27 7.91 -8.04
C ALA A 7 -7.79 8.04 -9.47
N SER A 8 -6.93 8.44 -10.40
CA SER A 8 -7.28 8.56 -11.82
C SER A 8 -7.60 7.21 -12.46
N ALA A 9 -6.84 6.16 -12.16
CA ALA A 9 -7.08 4.81 -12.67
C ALA A 9 -8.40 4.22 -12.13
N LEU A 10 -8.78 4.56 -10.91
CA LEU A 10 -10.04 4.17 -10.28
C LEU A 10 -11.22 5.10 -10.65
N ALA A 11 -11.00 6.08 -11.55
CA ALA A 11 -11.99 7.07 -11.97
C ALA A 11 -12.71 7.78 -10.80
N LEU A 12 -12.03 7.96 -9.66
CA LEU A 12 -12.62 8.54 -8.47
C LEU A 12 -12.82 10.05 -8.65
N THR A 13 -14.04 10.53 -8.43
CA THR A 13 -14.39 11.94 -8.51
C THR A 13 -14.28 12.65 -7.16
N PRO A 14 -13.96 13.96 -7.14
CA PRO A 14 -14.01 14.76 -5.91
C PRO A 14 -15.42 14.82 -5.29
N PRO A 15 -15.55 15.09 -3.97
CA PRO A 15 -14.50 15.41 -3.00
C PRO A 15 -13.88 14.18 -2.31
N ARG A 16 -12.79 14.39 -1.55
CA ARG A 16 -12.09 13.37 -0.72
C ARG A 16 -11.49 12.19 -1.50
N THR A 17 -11.04 12.42 -2.73
CA THR A 17 -10.47 11.39 -3.61
C THR A 17 -9.30 10.63 -2.96
N ILE A 18 -8.47 11.29 -2.15
CA ILE A 18 -7.38 10.63 -1.40
C ILE A 18 -7.91 9.62 -0.37
N ALA A 19 -8.91 10.00 0.42
CA ALA A 19 -9.50 9.10 1.42
C ALA A 19 -10.19 7.90 0.76
N GLN A 20 -10.83 8.10 -0.40
CA GLN A 20 -11.42 7.01 -1.19
C GLN A 20 -10.34 6.05 -1.72
N VAL A 21 -9.20 6.56 -2.20
CA VAL A 21 -8.05 5.72 -2.58
C VAL A 21 -7.53 4.96 -1.37
N THR A 22 -7.33 5.62 -0.22
CA THR A 22 -6.87 4.96 1.00
C THR A 22 -7.77 3.78 1.37
N GLN A 23 -9.09 3.97 1.44
CA GLN A 23 -10.02 2.87 1.72
C GLN A 23 -9.98 1.74 0.68
N ALA A 24 -9.77 2.06 -0.59
CA ALA A 24 -9.62 1.04 -1.62
C ALA A 24 -8.33 0.22 -1.42
N LEU A 25 -7.22 0.88 -1.08
CA LEU A 25 -5.94 0.23 -0.81
C LEU A 25 -5.99 -0.62 0.45
N GLU A 26 -6.62 -0.15 1.52
CA GLU A 26 -6.78 -0.90 2.76
C GLU A 26 -7.60 -2.17 2.53
N ARG A 27 -8.73 -2.07 1.80
CA ARG A 27 -9.52 -3.25 1.41
C ARG A 27 -8.70 -4.24 0.59
N LEU A 28 -7.92 -3.75 -0.37
CA LEU A 28 -7.04 -4.60 -1.17
C LEU A 28 -5.99 -5.32 -0.30
N MET A 29 -5.40 -4.63 0.69
CA MET A 29 -4.48 -5.26 1.64
C MET A 29 -5.13 -6.37 2.46
N HIS A 30 -6.38 -6.18 2.89
CA HIS A 30 -7.12 -7.24 3.58
C HIS A 30 -7.34 -8.46 2.68
N GLU A 31 -7.72 -8.25 1.42
CA GLU A 31 -7.93 -9.31 0.44
C GLU A 31 -6.62 -10.05 0.10
N ASP A 32 -5.53 -9.31 -0.11
CA ASP A 32 -4.20 -9.85 -0.39
C ASP A 32 -3.67 -10.64 0.82
N ALA A 33 -3.84 -10.13 2.04
CA ALA A 33 -3.44 -10.82 3.26
C ALA A 33 -4.22 -12.13 3.46
N ALA A 34 -5.54 -12.11 3.23
CA ALA A 34 -6.39 -13.30 3.34
C ALA A 34 -6.00 -14.38 2.31
N GLN A 35 -5.55 -13.96 1.12
CA GLN A 35 -5.09 -14.85 0.05
C GLN A 35 -3.59 -15.18 0.13
N GLN A 36 -2.88 -14.69 1.14
CA GLN A 36 -1.43 -14.77 1.28
C GLN A 36 -0.63 -14.26 0.06
N LYS A 37 -1.24 -13.34 -0.70
CA LYS A 37 -0.62 -12.67 -1.84
C LYS A 37 0.25 -11.50 -1.38
N PRO A 38 1.16 -11.02 -2.24
CA PRO A 38 1.87 -9.77 -2.03
C PRO A 38 0.89 -8.59 -2.09
N PHE A 39 1.15 -7.56 -1.28
CA PHE A 39 0.35 -6.34 -1.30
C PHE A 39 0.54 -5.55 -2.60
N ILE A 40 -0.48 -5.55 -3.46
CA ILE A 40 -0.47 -4.71 -4.66
C ILE A 40 -0.48 -3.22 -4.27
N SER A 41 -1.04 -2.88 -3.11
CA SER A 41 -0.98 -1.54 -2.54
C SER A 41 0.44 -1.06 -2.24
N ALA A 42 1.42 -1.95 -2.09
CA ALA A 42 2.84 -1.57 -1.94
C ALA A 42 3.37 -0.85 -3.19
N LEU A 43 2.78 -1.10 -4.37
CA LEU A 43 3.13 -0.40 -5.60
C LEU A 43 2.62 1.05 -5.65
N VAL A 44 1.78 1.45 -4.69
CA VAL A 44 1.20 2.80 -4.59
C VAL A 44 1.99 3.64 -3.58
N VAL A 45 2.89 4.46 -4.11
CA VAL A 45 3.82 5.28 -3.33
C VAL A 45 3.31 6.70 -3.18
N SER A 46 3.65 7.34 -2.07
CA SER A 46 3.40 8.77 -1.90
C SER A 46 4.32 9.58 -2.80
N ARG A 47 3.81 10.65 -3.43
CA ARG A 47 4.65 11.60 -4.20
C ARG A 47 5.50 12.51 -3.30
N ARG A 48 5.13 12.64 -2.02
CA ARG A 48 5.73 13.56 -1.04
C ARG A 48 6.71 12.91 -0.06
N GLY A 49 6.66 11.59 0.08
CA GLY A 49 7.69 10.83 0.81
C GLY A 49 8.69 10.26 -0.20
N ASP A 50 9.87 9.85 0.25
CA ASP A 50 11.01 9.37 -0.54
C ASP A 50 10.74 8.07 -1.36
N GLY A 51 9.63 8.01 -2.09
CA GLY A 51 9.15 6.81 -2.78
C GLY A 51 8.52 5.77 -1.85
N LEU A 52 8.12 6.15 -0.63
CA LEU A 52 7.51 5.24 0.35
C LEU A 52 5.97 5.39 0.43
N PRO A 53 5.25 4.32 0.82
CA PRO A 53 3.84 4.40 1.18
C PRO A 53 3.60 5.35 2.37
N ALA A 54 2.35 5.76 2.58
CA ALA A 54 1.96 6.53 3.75
C ALA A 54 2.07 5.70 5.04
N ALA A 55 2.19 6.35 6.21
CA ALA A 55 2.32 5.66 7.52
C ALA A 55 1.21 4.61 7.75
N GLY A 56 -0.04 4.93 7.39
CA GLY A 56 -1.17 4.01 7.54
C GLY A 56 -1.04 2.68 6.79
N PHE A 57 -0.27 2.63 5.70
CA PHE A 57 0.06 1.37 5.04
C PHE A 57 0.88 0.46 5.97
N PHE A 58 1.91 1.01 6.61
CA PHE A 58 2.76 0.23 7.51
C PHE A 58 2.00 -0.22 8.75
N GLU A 59 1.18 0.66 9.33
CA GLU A 59 0.32 0.33 10.46
C GLU A 59 -0.63 -0.83 10.13
N LEU A 60 -1.31 -0.77 8.97
CA LEU A 60 -2.19 -1.84 8.54
C LEU A 60 -1.42 -3.13 8.21
N ALA A 61 -0.25 -3.04 7.58
CA ALA A 61 0.57 -4.21 7.27
C ALA A 61 1.03 -4.95 8.53
N VAL A 62 1.36 -4.22 9.60
CA VAL A 62 1.65 -4.80 10.92
C VAL A 62 0.41 -5.40 11.54
N ALA A 63 -0.73 -4.70 11.49
CA ALA A 63 -2.01 -5.21 12.02
C ALA A 63 -2.47 -6.50 11.33
N LEU A 64 -2.16 -6.65 10.04
CA LEU A 64 -2.42 -7.87 9.25
C LEU A 64 -1.38 -8.99 9.49
N GLY A 65 -0.40 -8.77 10.37
CA GLY A 65 0.66 -9.74 10.68
C GLY A 65 1.64 -9.98 9.53
N ARG A 66 1.69 -9.06 8.55
CA ARG A 66 2.54 -9.18 7.36
C ARG A 66 3.87 -8.48 7.53
N PHE A 67 3.92 -7.45 8.38
CA PHE A 67 5.11 -6.66 8.65
C PHE A 67 5.51 -6.76 10.13
N PRO A 68 6.81 -6.63 10.46
CA PRO A 68 7.26 -6.57 11.85
C PRO A 68 6.77 -5.27 12.50
N ALA A 69 6.42 -5.31 13.79
CA ALA A 69 6.00 -4.12 14.54
C ALA A 69 7.14 -3.10 14.79
N ASP A 70 8.38 -3.51 14.56
CA ASP A 70 9.55 -2.65 14.66
C ASP A 70 9.65 -1.73 13.43
N THR A 71 9.49 -0.43 13.67
CA THR A 71 9.51 0.60 12.64
C THR A 71 10.85 0.70 11.92
N ALA A 72 11.96 0.31 12.55
CA ALA A 72 13.27 0.27 11.91
C ALA A 72 13.33 -0.77 10.78
N GLN A 73 12.50 -1.82 10.85
CA GLN A 73 12.46 -2.90 9.87
C GLN A 73 11.40 -2.67 8.79
N HIS A 74 10.52 -1.68 8.94
CA HIS A 74 9.44 -1.40 8.00
C HIS A 74 9.95 -1.14 6.57
N GLU A 75 11.04 -0.39 6.41
CA GLU A 75 11.57 -0.07 5.08
C GLU A 75 12.08 -1.34 4.38
N MET A 76 12.81 -2.20 5.09
CA MET A 76 13.31 -3.46 4.54
C MET A 76 12.15 -4.39 4.17
N ALA A 77 11.16 -4.54 5.05
CA ALA A 77 9.97 -5.33 4.80
C ALA A 77 9.18 -4.80 3.59
N TYR A 78 9.05 -3.48 3.48
CA TYR A 78 8.43 -2.84 2.32
C TYR A 78 9.17 -3.10 1.03
N ARG A 79 10.50 -2.97 1.00
CA ARG A 79 11.29 -3.24 -0.20
C ARG A 79 11.14 -4.69 -0.67
N ALA A 80 11.12 -5.64 0.26
CA ALA A 80 10.87 -7.05 -0.06
C ALA A 80 9.46 -7.26 -0.63
N GLU A 81 8.43 -6.70 0.01
CA GLU A 81 7.04 -6.83 -0.45
C GLU A 81 6.82 -6.15 -1.81
N PHE A 82 7.44 -4.98 -2.04
CA PHE A 82 7.41 -4.26 -3.31
C PHE A 82 7.99 -5.10 -4.45
N GLN A 83 9.12 -5.79 -4.21
CA GLN A 83 9.71 -6.70 -5.19
C GLN A 83 8.80 -7.90 -5.47
N ARG A 84 8.16 -8.48 -4.44
CA ARG A 84 7.20 -9.58 -4.63
C ARG A 84 5.99 -9.15 -5.45
N ALA A 85 5.43 -7.97 -5.16
CA ALA A 85 4.30 -7.42 -5.91
C ALA A 85 4.66 -7.06 -7.37
N LEU A 86 5.91 -6.67 -7.63
CA LEU A 86 6.40 -6.46 -9.00
C LEU A 86 6.50 -7.77 -9.80
N ASN A 87 6.92 -8.86 -9.15
CA ASN A 87 7.12 -10.16 -9.80
C ASN A 87 5.81 -10.92 -10.07
N GLU A 88 4.71 -10.54 -9.42
CA GLU A 88 3.38 -11.11 -9.67
C GLU A 88 2.56 -10.35 -10.74
N ARG A 89 3.13 -9.31 -11.38
CA ARG A 89 2.49 -8.60 -12.51
C ARG A 89 2.70 -9.26 -13.86
#